data_AF-A0AAP9QIK4-F1
#
_entry.id   AF-A0AAP9QIK4-F1
#
_cell.length_a   1.000
_cell.length_b   1.000
_cell.length_c   1.000
_cell.angle_alpha   90.00
_cell.angle_beta   90.00
_cell.angle_gamma   90.00
#
_symmetry.space_group_name_H-M   'P 1'
#
loop_
_entity.id
_entity.type
_entity.pdbx_description
1 polymer ?
#
loop_
_entity_poly.entity_id
_entity_poly.type
_entity_poly.pdbx_seq_one_letter_code
_entity_poly.pdbx_strand_id
1 'polypeptide(L)'
;MSTIHKGALVVGQIVETGRNGRAVITRVHDRSNKDSVIELVGEGAIVRLGNAAFDLVYFSGERSRFVSECIIRGGLPWIVHTEVVTEAVLENLKKSADDKERQDAEAKAREDAAFALEKSRLQEAPEYKHLKKVADNKGKCEAATVSSNIRAELKKAFPGVKFSVKKLSFDCVQISWTDGPIKTEVEAISDKYEDGHFNSMEDIYEYNTSPFNVVYGGVKYVTTRRDYSDELLEKGIVQARKQFGKDLVPEDCNAEMYRSGALSKLSRDFFMYGFETELRKIIAGIKA
;
A
#
# COMPACT_ATOMS: atom_id res chain seq x y z
N MET A 1 -13.70 -8.24 39.93
CA MET A 1 -15.05 -7.69 39.70
C MET A 1 -14.87 -6.30 39.13
N SER A 2 -15.08 -6.09 37.82
CA SER A 2 -14.98 -4.76 37.22
C SER A 2 -16.20 -3.95 37.68
N THR A 3 -16.01 -3.07 38.66
CA THR A 3 -17.04 -2.11 39.07
C THR A 3 -17.10 -1.01 38.03
N ILE A 4 -18.03 -1.17 37.09
CA ILE A 4 -18.30 -0.18 36.04
C ILE A 4 -18.87 1.08 36.72
N HIS A 5 -18.14 2.20 36.63
CA HIS A 5 -18.53 3.48 37.23
C HIS A 5 -19.72 4.10 36.49
N LYS A 6 -20.84 4.27 37.20
CA LYS A 6 -22.10 4.87 36.69
C LYS A 6 -22.31 6.34 37.09
N GLY A 7 -21.45 6.89 37.95
CA GLY A 7 -21.52 8.30 38.39
C GLY A 7 -20.88 9.26 37.37
N ALA A 8 -20.90 10.56 37.64
CA ALA A 8 -20.28 11.57 36.76
C ALA A 8 -18.80 11.25 36.46
N LEU A 9 -18.35 11.52 35.23
CA LEU A 9 -16.94 11.38 34.84
C LEU A 9 -16.16 12.60 35.33
N VAL A 10 -14.99 12.35 35.92
CA VAL A 10 -14.14 13.39 36.50
C VAL A 10 -12.74 13.37 35.88
N VAL A 11 -12.03 14.50 35.98
CA VAL A 11 -10.61 14.56 35.63
C VAL A 11 -9.83 13.58 36.51
N GLY A 12 -8.89 12.85 35.90
CA GLY A 12 -8.12 11.78 36.55
C GLY A 12 -8.77 10.39 36.46
N GLN A 13 -10.03 10.28 36.04
CA GLN A 13 -10.69 8.97 35.92
C GLN A 13 -10.03 8.11 34.84
N ILE A 14 -9.77 6.84 35.17
CA ILE A 14 -9.25 5.86 34.22
C ILE A 14 -10.39 5.29 33.38
N VAL A 15 -10.20 5.31 32.06
CA VAL A 15 -11.08 4.69 31.06
C VAL A 15 -10.25 3.74 30.20
N GLU A 16 -10.84 2.64 29.74
CA GLU A 16 -10.11 1.62 28.98
C GLU A 16 -10.91 1.20 27.76
N THR A 17 -10.24 1.10 26.61
CA THR A 17 -10.81 0.60 25.36
C THR A 17 -9.97 -0.55 24.83
N GLY A 18 -10.61 -1.58 24.27
CA GLY A 18 -9.89 -2.74 23.71
C GLY A 18 -8.94 -2.39 22.56
N ARG A 19 -9.11 -1.24 21.90
CA ARG A 19 -8.27 -0.83 20.75
C ARG A 19 -6.99 -0.09 21.17
N ASN A 20 -7.09 0.85 22.10
CA ASN A 20 -6.00 1.76 22.47
C ASN A 20 -5.54 1.59 23.94
N GLY A 21 -6.13 0.66 24.68
CA GLY A 21 -5.79 0.38 26.08
C GLY A 21 -6.33 1.43 27.06
N ARG A 22 -5.60 1.65 28.15
CA ARG A 22 -6.00 2.57 29.23
C ARG A 22 -5.67 4.02 28.91
N ALA A 23 -6.56 4.91 29.30
CA ALA A 23 -6.44 6.35 29.23
C ALA A 23 -6.98 7.03 30.49
N VAL A 24 -6.59 8.28 30.67
CA VAL A 24 -7.01 9.15 31.76
C VAL A 24 -7.72 10.36 31.21
N ILE A 25 -8.86 10.72 31.81
CA ILE A 25 -9.57 11.97 31.50
C ILE A 25 -8.73 13.15 32.00
N THR A 26 -8.28 14.00 31.09
CA THR A 26 -7.41 15.14 31.41
C THR A 26 -8.14 16.47 31.41
N ARG A 27 -9.25 16.55 30.68
CA ARG A 27 -10.12 17.72 30.61
C ARG A 27 -11.56 17.30 30.34
N VAL A 28 -12.50 17.99 30.98
CA VAL A 28 -13.92 17.88 30.70
C VAL A 28 -14.37 19.17 30.03
N HIS A 29 -14.99 19.06 28.87
CA HIS A 29 -15.65 20.14 28.15
C HIS A 29 -17.15 20.01 28.40
N ASP A 30 -17.68 20.83 29.30
CA ASP A 30 -19.12 20.88 29.57
C ASP A 30 -19.83 21.72 28.51
N ARG A 31 -20.91 21.19 27.94
CA ARG A 31 -21.86 21.93 27.10
C ARG A 31 -23.28 21.82 27.70
N SER A 32 -23.39 22.18 28.97
CA SER A 32 -24.59 22.63 29.67
C SER A 32 -25.73 21.61 29.85
N ASN A 33 -25.61 20.67 30.81
CA ASN A 33 -26.69 20.36 31.76
C ASN A 33 -26.21 19.46 32.94
N LYS A 34 -26.86 19.58 34.12
CA LYS A 34 -26.43 18.96 35.39
C LYS A 34 -27.00 17.56 35.70
N ASP A 35 -27.96 17.06 34.93
CA ASP A 35 -28.61 15.78 35.22
C ASP A 35 -28.40 14.75 34.10
N SER A 36 -27.35 13.94 34.23
CA SER A 36 -27.16 12.73 33.43
C SER A 36 -27.93 11.57 34.07
N VAL A 37 -29.04 11.12 33.48
CA VAL A 37 -29.79 9.92 33.91
C VAL A 37 -29.89 8.93 32.76
N ILE A 38 -29.59 7.65 33.03
CA ILE A 38 -29.78 6.53 32.10
C ILE A 38 -31.18 5.96 32.33
N GLU A 39 -32.09 6.10 31.37
CA GLU A 39 -33.34 5.32 31.34
C GLU A 39 -33.30 4.31 30.19
N LEU A 40 -33.49 3.03 30.53
CA LEU A 40 -33.76 1.95 29.59
C LEU A 40 -35.26 1.96 29.27
N VAL A 41 -35.63 2.26 28.03
CA VAL A 41 -37.01 2.15 27.56
C VAL A 41 -37.08 1.15 26.40
N GLY A 42 -37.46 -0.09 26.71
CA GLY A 42 -37.79 -1.14 25.72
C GLY A 42 -36.61 -1.81 25.02
N GLU A 43 -36.92 -2.68 24.04
CA GLU A 43 -35.98 -3.48 23.23
C GLU A 43 -35.24 -2.66 22.14
N GLY A 44 -35.35 -1.33 22.15
CA GLY A 44 -34.66 -0.42 21.24
C GLY A 44 -33.81 0.60 22.00
N ALA A 45 -32.50 0.57 21.82
CA ALA A 45 -31.58 1.48 22.51
C ALA A 45 -31.52 2.86 21.81
N ILE A 46 -32.40 3.79 22.21
CA ILE A 46 -32.20 5.21 21.91
C ILE A 46 -31.47 5.84 23.09
N VAL A 47 -30.20 6.17 22.88
CA VAL A 47 -29.31 6.71 23.91
C VAL A 47 -29.32 8.23 23.86
N ARG A 48 -29.99 8.90 24.80
CA ARG A 48 -29.79 10.35 25.05
C ARG A 48 -28.68 10.50 26.09
N LEU A 49 -27.43 10.65 25.63
CA LEU A 49 -26.26 10.86 26.49
C LEU A 49 -25.92 12.37 26.60
N GLY A 50 -25.32 12.76 27.72
CA GLY A 50 -24.96 14.13 28.06
C GLY A 50 -24.10 14.81 26.98
N ASN A 51 -24.16 16.15 26.94
CA ASN A 51 -23.47 16.98 25.93
C ASN A 51 -21.98 17.21 26.28
N ALA A 52 -21.40 16.40 27.17
CA ALA A 52 -20.01 16.54 27.59
C ALA A 52 -19.05 15.90 26.57
N ALA A 53 -17.87 16.51 26.41
CA ALA A 53 -16.76 15.96 25.66
C ALA A 53 -15.49 15.94 26.52
N PHE A 54 -14.59 15.01 26.27
CA PHE A 54 -13.44 14.74 27.13
C PHE A 54 -12.14 14.72 26.32
N ASP A 55 -11.09 15.28 26.90
CA ASP A 55 -9.73 15.06 26.39
C ASP A 55 -9.09 13.92 27.18
N LEU A 56 -8.58 12.93 26.47
CA LEU A 56 -8.01 11.72 27.01
C LEU A 56 -6.51 11.67 26.69
N VAL A 57 -5.72 11.26 27.67
CA VAL A 57 -4.31 10.89 27.49
C VAL A 57 -4.16 9.41 27.78
N TYR A 58 -3.64 8.65 26.82
CA TYR A 58 -3.40 7.22 26.98
C TYR A 58 -2.09 6.97 27.73
N PHE A 59 -2.00 5.83 28.41
CA PHE A 59 -0.74 5.40 29.03
C PHE A 59 0.36 5.10 27.99
N SER A 60 0.00 4.94 26.71
CA SER A 60 0.92 4.87 25.57
C SER A 60 1.51 6.24 25.16
N GLY A 61 1.01 7.34 25.72
CA GLY A 61 1.39 8.72 25.34
C GLY A 61 0.54 9.32 24.21
N GLU A 62 -0.45 8.59 23.67
CA GLU A 62 -1.37 9.12 22.66
C GLU A 62 -2.41 10.07 23.28
N ARG A 63 -3.04 10.91 22.44
CA ARG A 63 -4.13 11.81 22.84
C ARG A 63 -5.36 11.65 21.97
N SER A 64 -6.53 11.71 22.60
CA SER A 64 -7.79 11.94 21.92
C SER A 64 -8.43 13.20 22.47
N ARG A 65 -8.84 14.12 21.61
CA ARG A 65 -9.47 15.38 22.00
C ARG A 65 -10.96 15.33 21.69
N PHE A 66 -11.77 15.97 22.52
CA PHE A 66 -13.22 16.08 22.33
C PHE A 66 -13.96 14.74 22.14
N VAL A 67 -13.57 13.69 22.86
CA VAL A 67 -14.29 12.42 22.87
C VAL A 67 -15.63 12.63 23.55
N SER A 68 -16.75 12.42 22.85
CA SER A 68 -18.09 12.62 23.43
C SER A 68 -18.41 11.60 24.52
N GLU A 69 -19.26 11.98 25.47
CA GLU A 69 -19.73 11.05 26.52
C GLU A 69 -20.41 9.81 25.92
N CYS A 70 -21.10 9.98 24.79
CA CYS A 70 -21.74 8.86 24.10
C CYS A 70 -20.78 7.80 23.58
N ILE A 71 -19.53 8.17 23.25
CA ILE A 71 -18.49 7.22 22.86
C ILE A 71 -18.01 6.41 24.07
N ILE A 72 -17.80 7.08 25.21
CA ILE A 72 -17.28 6.45 26.44
C ILE A 72 -18.36 5.59 27.12
N ARG A 73 -19.65 5.95 27.03
CA ARG A 73 -20.73 5.26 27.76
C ARG A 73 -21.72 4.45 26.91
N GLY A 74 -21.84 4.74 25.61
CA GLY A 74 -22.94 4.22 24.79
C GLY A 74 -22.56 3.48 23.52
N GLY A 75 -21.39 3.75 22.92
CA GLY A 75 -21.09 3.34 21.54
C GLY A 75 -20.02 2.27 21.33
N LEU A 76 -19.06 2.13 22.25
CA LEU A 76 -17.90 1.23 22.12
C LEU A 76 -17.68 0.48 23.46
N PRO A 77 -16.90 -0.64 23.51
CA PRO A 77 -16.68 -1.43 24.73
C PRO A 77 -15.70 -0.73 25.68
N TRP A 78 -16.02 0.51 26.07
CA TRP A 78 -15.24 1.27 27.02
C TRP A 78 -15.59 0.83 28.44
N ILE A 79 -14.55 0.59 29.23
CA ILE A 79 -14.68 0.30 30.66
C ILE A 79 -14.28 1.56 31.41
N VAL A 80 -15.23 2.12 32.17
CA VAL A 80 -14.96 3.21 33.10
C VAL A 80 -14.62 2.59 34.45
N HIS A 81 -13.35 2.67 34.84
CA HIS A 81 -12.87 2.18 36.13
C HIS A 81 -13.29 3.14 37.24
N THR A 82 -13.35 2.67 38.48
CA THR A 82 -13.58 3.54 39.66
C THR A 82 -12.31 4.27 40.10
N GLU A 83 -11.14 3.84 39.63
CA GLU A 83 -9.84 4.42 39.95
C GLU A 83 -9.64 5.81 39.33
N VAL A 84 -9.23 6.76 40.18
CA VAL A 84 -8.85 8.13 39.80
C VAL A 84 -7.37 8.31 40.11
N VAL A 85 -6.58 8.70 39.11
CA VAL A 85 -5.14 8.93 39.29
C VAL A 85 -4.86 10.23 40.06
N THR A 86 -3.70 10.32 40.69
CA THR A 86 -3.25 11.54 41.37
C THR A 86 -2.83 12.62 40.38
N GLU A 87 -2.82 13.88 40.82
CA GLU A 87 -2.40 15.01 39.97
C GLU A 87 -0.96 14.83 39.45
N ALA A 88 -0.05 14.30 40.27
CA ALA A 88 1.32 14.02 39.85
C ALA A 88 1.40 12.99 38.71
N VAL A 89 0.55 11.95 38.74
CA VAL A 89 0.47 10.96 37.65
C VAL A 89 -0.15 11.59 36.41
N LEU A 90 -1.17 12.44 36.58
CA LEU A 90 -1.82 13.16 35.48
C LEU A 90 -0.85 14.12 34.76
N GLU A 91 -0.04 14.88 35.51
CA GLU A 91 0.99 15.77 34.96
C GLU A 91 2.07 15.00 34.21
N ASN A 92 2.55 13.89 34.78
CA ASN A 92 3.53 13.02 34.11
C ASN A 92 2.98 12.44 32.80
N LEU A 93 1.73 11.99 32.78
CA LEU A 93 1.08 11.49 31.56
C LEU A 93 0.92 12.60 30.52
N LYS A 94 0.50 13.80 30.91
CA LYS A 94 0.43 14.96 30.01
C LYS A 94 1.79 15.25 29.39
N LYS A 95 2.86 15.31 30.20
CA LYS A 95 4.23 15.54 29.74
C LYS A 95 4.71 14.46 28.78
N SER A 96 4.49 13.18 29.10
CA SER A 96 4.85 12.07 28.21
C SER A 96 4.15 12.17 26.85
N ALA A 97 2.91 12.64 26.83
CA ALA A 97 2.17 12.84 25.60
C ALA A 97 2.67 14.07 24.80
N ASP A 98 3.06 15.16 25.47
CA ASP A 98 3.69 16.32 24.80
C ASP A 98 5.05 15.94 24.19
N ASP A 99 5.84 15.13 24.90
CA ASP A 99 7.14 14.66 24.41
C ASP A 99 6.98 13.72 23.20
N LYS A 100 5.96 12.85 23.21
CA LYS A 100 5.62 12.00 22.07
C LYS A 100 5.13 12.82 20.87
N GLU A 101 4.20 13.74 21.07
CA GLU A 101 3.72 14.64 19.99
C GLU A 101 4.88 15.42 19.36
N ARG A 102 5.86 15.86 20.17
CA ARG A 102 7.07 16.53 19.68
C ARG A 102 7.96 15.59 18.88
N GLN A 103 8.23 14.39 19.38
CA GLN A 103 9.05 13.39 18.67
C GLN A 103 8.42 12.99 17.33
N ASP A 104 7.10 12.74 17.32
CA ASP A 104 6.36 12.38 16.11
C ASP A 104 6.36 13.56 15.12
N ALA A 105 6.25 14.81 15.60
CA ALA A 105 6.35 16.00 14.75
C ALA A 105 7.76 16.24 14.20
N GLU A 106 8.81 16.05 15.01
CA GLU A 106 10.21 16.14 14.58
C GLU A 106 10.56 15.05 13.58
N ALA A 107 10.09 13.81 13.80
CA ALA A 107 10.26 12.69 12.88
C ALA A 107 9.58 12.99 11.54
N LYS A 108 8.32 13.42 11.57
CA LYS A 108 7.59 13.83 10.36
C LYS A 108 8.28 14.99 9.64
N ALA A 109 8.71 16.02 10.36
CA ALA A 109 9.42 17.15 9.76
C ALA A 109 10.75 16.71 9.12
N ARG A 110 11.46 15.75 9.73
CA ARG A 110 12.69 15.16 9.18
C ARG A 110 12.40 14.34 7.93
N GLU A 111 11.33 13.56 7.91
CA GLU A 111 10.88 12.81 6.74
C GLU A 111 10.47 13.75 5.60
N ASP A 112 9.68 14.79 5.89
CA ASP A 112 9.27 15.81 4.92
C ASP A 112 10.48 16.57 4.35
N ALA A 113 11.46 16.91 5.21
CA ALA A 113 12.70 17.55 4.79
C ALA A 113 13.57 16.63 3.92
N ALA A 114 13.68 15.35 4.27
CA ALA A 114 14.39 14.36 3.47
C ALA A 114 13.70 14.13 2.12
N PHE A 115 12.37 14.08 2.11
CA PHE A 115 11.56 13.97 0.90
C PHE A 115 11.77 15.18 -0.03
N ALA A 116 11.78 16.40 0.53
CA ALA A 116 12.01 17.62 -0.22
C ALA A 116 13.43 17.68 -0.81
N LEU A 117 14.44 17.30 -0.02
CA LEU A 117 15.83 17.23 -0.46
C LEU A 117 16.00 16.23 -1.62
N GLU A 118 15.44 15.03 -1.49
CA GLU A 118 15.53 14.00 -2.51
C GLU A 118 14.80 14.41 -3.80
N LYS A 119 13.63 15.05 -3.67
CA LYS A 119 12.91 15.63 -4.80
C LYS A 119 13.78 16.63 -5.58
N SER A 120 14.48 17.53 -4.88
CA SER A 120 15.39 18.48 -5.51
C SER A 120 16.57 17.77 -6.19
N ARG A 121 17.19 16.79 -5.52
CA ARG A 121 18.28 15.98 -6.10
C ARG A 121 17.86 15.31 -7.41
N LEU A 122 16.69 14.68 -7.43
CA LEU A 122 16.16 13.99 -8.61
C LEU A 122 15.88 14.94 -9.78
N GLN A 123 15.44 16.18 -9.50
CA GLN A 123 15.18 17.17 -10.55
C GLN A 123 16.44 17.67 -11.26
N GLU A 124 17.59 17.62 -10.57
CA GLU A 124 18.90 18.05 -11.05
C GLU A 124 19.76 16.89 -11.59
N ALA A 125 19.36 15.64 -11.28
CA ALA A 125 20.11 14.45 -11.63
C ALA A 125 20.28 14.30 -13.17
N PRO A 126 21.52 14.15 -13.66
CA PRO A 126 21.79 14.06 -15.09
C PRO A 126 21.20 12.80 -15.73
N GLU A 127 21.05 11.71 -14.96
CA GLU A 127 20.43 10.47 -15.46
C GLU A 127 18.99 10.69 -15.94
N TYR A 128 18.23 11.58 -15.30
CA TYR A 128 16.81 11.82 -15.58
C TYR A 128 16.54 13.04 -16.46
N LYS A 129 17.58 13.70 -16.97
CA LYS A 129 17.45 14.88 -17.86
C LYS A 129 16.63 14.61 -19.12
N HIS A 130 16.59 13.37 -19.58
CA HIS A 130 15.84 12.94 -20.76
C HIS A 130 14.36 12.62 -20.47
N LEU A 131 13.94 12.63 -19.20
CA LEU A 131 12.56 12.37 -18.78
C LEU A 131 11.75 13.67 -18.72
N LYS A 132 10.45 13.54 -19.00
CA LYS A 132 9.48 14.65 -18.90
C LYS A 132 9.02 14.79 -17.46
N LYS A 133 9.00 16.02 -16.95
CA LYS A 133 8.49 16.33 -15.61
C LYS A 133 6.98 16.49 -15.64
N VAL A 134 6.30 16.13 -14.55
CA VAL A 134 4.83 16.27 -14.42
C VAL A 134 4.40 17.73 -14.48
N ALA A 135 5.20 18.65 -13.94
CA ALA A 135 4.95 20.09 -13.98
C ALA A 135 4.80 20.64 -15.42
N ASP A 136 5.46 20.01 -16.40
CA ASP A 136 5.46 20.46 -17.80
C ASP A 136 4.29 19.87 -18.62
N ASN A 137 3.38 19.11 -17.99
CA ASN A 137 2.43 18.24 -18.69
C ASN A 137 1.24 18.98 -19.35
N LYS A 138 1.18 20.32 -19.32
CA LYS A 138 0.16 21.16 -19.98
C LYS A 138 -1.29 20.64 -19.84
N GLY A 139 -1.64 20.10 -18.67
CA GLY A 139 -2.98 19.56 -18.38
C GLY A 139 -3.30 18.16 -18.94
N LYS A 140 -2.34 17.43 -19.49
CA LYS A 140 -2.56 16.01 -19.87
C LYS A 140 -2.56 15.12 -18.62
N CYS A 141 -3.08 13.90 -18.74
CA CYS A 141 -3.04 12.94 -17.64
C CYS A 141 -1.60 12.50 -17.34
N GLU A 142 -1.32 12.23 -16.07
CA GLU A 142 -0.01 11.79 -15.58
C GLU A 142 0.46 10.48 -16.23
N ALA A 143 -0.44 9.51 -16.43
CA ALA A 143 -0.14 8.26 -17.12
C ALA A 143 0.40 8.44 -18.56
N ALA A 144 0.09 9.56 -19.23
CA ALA A 144 0.66 9.86 -20.55
C ALA A 144 2.13 10.31 -20.46
N THR A 145 2.50 11.00 -19.38
CA THR A 145 3.89 11.36 -19.07
C THR A 145 4.68 10.13 -18.66
N VAL A 146 4.13 9.33 -17.74
CA VAL A 146 4.73 8.07 -17.29
C VAL A 146 4.98 7.12 -18.47
N SER A 147 3.97 6.87 -19.33
CA SER A 147 4.16 6.03 -20.52
C SER A 147 5.19 6.57 -21.51
N SER A 148 5.35 7.91 -21.62
CA SER A 148 6.41 8.51 -22.43
C SER A 148 7.80 8.29 -21.82
N ASN A 149 7.90 8.44 -20.49
CA ASN A 149 9.14 8.31 -19.74
C ASN A 149 9.64 6.86 -19.73
N ILE A 150 8.77 5.90 -19.40
CA ILE A 150 9.04 4.46 -19.48
C ILE A 150 9.55 4.09 -20.87
N ARG A 151 8.89 4.57 -21.93
CA ARG A 151 9.31 4.29 -23.31
C ARG A 151 10.72 4.83 -23.60
N ALA A 152 11.07 5.99 -23.07
CA ALA A 152 12.40 6.60 -23.27
C ALA A 152 13.48 5.77 -22.56
N GLU A 153 13.23 5.36 -21.32
CA GLU A 153 14.20 4.55 -20.56
C GLU A 153 14.37 3.15 -21.15
N LEU A 154 13.28 2.45 -21.48
CA LEU A 154 13.37 1.12 -22.07
C LEU A 154 14.11 1.13 -23.42
N LYS A 155 13.91 2.18 -24.23
CA LYS A 155 14.63 2.35 -25.49
C LYS A 155 16.13 2.59 -25.28
N LYS A 156 16.50 3.27 -24.20
CA LYS A 156 17.90 3.52 -23.83
C LYS A 156 18.57 2.26 -23.27
N ALA A 157 17.86 1.49 -22.46
CA ALA A 157 18.38 0.27 -21.83
C ALA A 157 18.51 -0.90 -22.81
N PHE A 158 17.55 -1.04 -23.74
CA PHE A 158 17.49 -2.17 -24.68
C PHE A 158 17.41 -1.68 -26.12
N PRO A 159 18.53 -1.15 -26.68
CA PRO A 159 18.57 -0.73 -28.07
C PRO A 159 18.35 -1.96 -28.97
N GLY A 160 17.30 -1.92 -29.79
CA GLY A 160 16.94 -3.00 -30.72
C GLY A 160 15.64 -3.74 -30.40
N VAL A 161 15.10 -3.59 -29.18
CA VAL A 161 13.80 -4.18 -28.82
C VAL A 161 12.69 -3.15 -28.99
N LYS A 162 11.60 -3.56 -29.65
CA LYS A 162 10.43 -2.70 -29.87
C LYS A 162 9.43 -2.85 -28.73
N PHE A 163 9.44 -1.88 -27.81
CA PHE A 163 8.44 -1.79 -26.74
C PHE A 163 7.19 -1.04 -27.19
N SER A 164 6.02 -1.59 -26.88
CA SER A 164 4.72 -0.94 -26.92
C SER A 164 4.35 -0.53 -25.50
N VAL A 165 4.42 0.77 -25.20
CA VAL A 165 3.99 1.31 -23.91
C VAL A 165 2.68 2.06 -24.13
N LYS A 166 1.58 1.56 -23.56
CA LYS A 166 0.22 2.09 -23.74
C LYS A 166 -0.39 2.46 -22.39
N LYS A 167 -1.05 3.61 -22.36
CA LYS A 167 -1.97 3.96 -21.27
C LYS A 167 -3.25 3.16 -21.46
N LEU A 168 -3.62 2.32 -20.50
CA LEU A 168 -4.90 1.60 -20.50
C LEU A 168 -6.01 2.40 -19.83
N SER A 169 -5.69 3.07 -18.72
CA SER A 169 -6.63 3.89 -17.93
C SER A 169 -5.92 5.15 -17.41
N PHE A 170 -6.62 6.00 -16.66
CA PHE A 170 -6.03 7.19 -16.03
C PHE A 170 -4.86 6.88 -15.09
N ASP A 171 -4.83 5.67 -14.54
CA ASP A 171 -3.95 5.19 -13.48
C ASP A 171 -3.23 3.88 -13.86
N CYS A 172 -3.29 3.44 -15.11
CA CYS A 172 -2.72 2.16 -15.55
C CYS A 172 -1.94 2.28 -16.86
N VAL A 173 -0.71 1.76 -16.84
CA VAL A 173 0.18 1.66 -18.00
C VAL A 173 0.53 0.19 -18.25
N GLN A 174 0.44 -0.22 -19.52
CA GLN A 174 0.85 -1.53 -19.98
C GLN A 174 2.07 -1.42 -20.89
N ILE A 175 3.06 -2.24 -20.61
CA ILE A 175 4.29 -2.40 -21.38
C ILE A 175 4.22 -3.78 -22.03
N SER A 176 4.22 -3.83 -23.36
CA SER A 176 4.34 -5.09 -24.09
C SER A 176 5.49 -5.09 -25.08
N TRP A 177 6.14 -6.23 -25.24
CA TRP A 177 7.22 -6.43 -26.19
C TRP A 177 7.30 -7.89 -26.63
N THR A 178 7.99 -8.13 -27.73
CA THR A 178 8.20 -9.46 -28.29
C THR A 178 9.66 -9.82 -28.19
N ASP A 179 9.95 -11.01 -27.67
CA ASP A 179 11.31 -11.53 -27.43
C ASP A 179 12.16 -10.57 -26.56
N GLY A 180 13.49 -10.61 -26.65
CA GLY A 180 14.36 -9.66 -25.95
C GLY A 180 14.47 -9.88 -24.43
N PRO A 181 14.57 -8.82 -23.59
CA PRO A 181 14.87 -8.93 -22.17
C PRO A 181 13.80 -9.71 -21.41
N ILE A 182 14.21 -10.31 -20.30
CA ILE A 182 13.29 -11.03 -19.42
C ILE A 182 12.42 -10.04 -18.64
N LYS A 183 11.25 -10.51 -18.20
CA LYS A 183 10.25 -9.68 -17.52
C LYS A 183 10.84 -8.87 -16.35
N THR A 184 11.67 -9.51 -15.52
CA THR A 184 12.29 -8.88 -14.35
C THR A 184 13.27 -7.75 -14.69
N GLU A 185 13.93 -7.79 -15.85
CA GLU A 185 14.83 -6.72 -16.30
C GLU A 185 14.04 -5.47 -16.73
N VAL A 186 12.85 -5.67 -17.31
CA VAL A 186 11.94 -4.57 -17.67
C VAL A 186 11.30 -3.99 -16.42
N GLU A 187 10.85 -4.85 -15.50
CA GLU A 187 10.27 -4.46 -14.20
C GLU A 187 11.26 -3.64 -13.36
N ALA A 188 12.53 -4.04 -13.31
CA ALA A 188 13.58 -3.26 -12.63
C ALA A 188 13.71 -1.80 -13.11
N ILE A 189 13.28 -1.50 -14.33
CA ILE A 189 13.22 -0.12 -14.86
C ILE A 189 11.85 0.51 -14.64
N SER A 190 10.77 -0.24 -14.81
CA SER A 190 9.41 0.29 -14.83
C SER A 190 8.76 0.43 -13.44
N ASP A 191 9.17 -0.37 -12.46
CA ASP A 191 8.49 -0.48 -11.15
C ASP A 191 8.59 0.82 -10.34
N LYS A 192 9.64 1.64 -10.55
CA LYS A 192 9.77 2.96 -9.92
C LYS A 192 8.66 3.95 -10.31
N TYR A 193 7.87 3.65 -11.35
CA TYR A 193 6.72 4.45 -11.76
C TYR A 193 5.41 4.00 -11.11
N GLU A 194 5.40 2.91 -10.34
CA GLU A 194 4.23 2.44 -9.62
C GLU A 194 4.08 3.18 -8.28
N ASP A 195 2.88 3.71 -8.01
CA ASP A 195 2.59 4.65 -6.90
C ASP A 195 2.05 3.96 -5.64
N GLY A 196 2.13 2.63 -5.57
CA GLY A 196 1.59 1.87 -4.46
C GLY A 196 1.34 0.40 -4.79
N HIS A 197 0.69 -0.30 -3.88
CA HIS A 197 0.33 -1.70 -4.08
C HIS A 197 -0.97 -2.05 -3.35
N PHE A 198 -1.63 -3.12 -3.78
CA PHE A 198 -2.82 -3.63 -3.13
C PHE A 198 -2.45 -4.62 -2.02
N ASN A 199 -2.86 -4.33 -0.79
CA ASN A 199 -2.69 -5.22 0.35
C ASN A 199 -3.95 -6.10 0.49
N SER A 200 -3.82 -7.36 0.08
CA SER A 200 -4.94 -8.31 0.09
C SER A 200 -5.34 -8.78 1.49
N MET A 201 -4.50 -8.62 2.51
CA MET A 201 -4.87 -9.00 3.88
C MET A 201 -5.84 -8.01 4.51
N GLU A 202 -5.67 -6.73 4.20
CA GLU A 202 -6.48 -5.64 4.75
C GLU A 202 -7.55 -5.11 3.78
N ASP A 203 -7.54 -5.60 2.52
CA ASP A 203 -8.43 -5.15 1.44
C ASP A 203 -8.34 -3.63 1.18
N ILE A 204 -7.10 -3.11 1.23
CA ILE A 204 -6.81 -1.69 0.99
C ILE A 204 -5.73 -1.52 -0.08
N TYR A 205 -5.71 -0.34 -0.71
CA TYR A 205 -4.60 0.09 -1.55
C TYR A 205 -3.68 1.01 -0.75
N GLU A 206 -2.42 0.63 -0.61
CA GLU A 206 -1.41 1.42 0.07
C GLU A 206 -0.67 2.28 -0.96
N TYR A 207 -0.81 3.59 -0.82
CA TYR A 207 -0.06 4.55 -1.63
C TYR A 207 1.36 4.66 -1.09
N ASN A 208 2.34 4.59 -1.99
CA ASN A 208 3.76 4.74 -1.67
C ASN A 208 4.40 5.75 -2.63
N THR A 209 3.86 6.97 -2.65
CA THR A 209 4.33 8.02 -3.54
C THR A 209 5.76 8.42 -3.19
N SER A 210 6.70 8.08 -4.07
CA SER A 210 8.10 8.44 -3.91
C SER A 210 8.38 9.87 -4.40
N PRO A 211 9.48 10.50 -3.95
CA PRO A 211 9.96 11.77 -4.53
C PRO A 211 10.10 11.72 -6.05
N PHE A 212 10.44 10.54 -6.61
CA PHE A 212 10.54 10.32 -8.05
C PHE A 212 9.17 10.43 -8.74
N ASN A 213 8.14 9.82 -8.17
CA ASN A 213 6.78 9.89 -8.72
C ASN A 213 6.26 11.32 -8.73
N VAL A 214 6.54 12.11 -7.69
CA VAL A 214 6.16 13.53 -7.65
C VAL A 214 6.81 14.35 -8.78
N VAL A 215 8.03 13.99 -9.23
CA VAL A 215 8.75 14.74 -10.27
C VAL A 215 8.40 14.24 -11.67
N TYR A 216 8.44 12.93 -11.89
CA TYR A 216 8.39 12.30 -13.22
C TYR A 216 7.10 11.50 -13.49
N GLY A 217 6.25 11.37 -12.48
CA GLY A 217 4.93 10.76 -12.52
C GLY A 217 4.88 9.40 -11.84
N GLY A 218 3.74 9.11 -11.22
CA GLY A 218 3.34 7.81 -10.71
C GLY A 218 2.04 7.32 -11.34
N VAL A 219 1.86 6.02 -11.44
CA VAL A 219 0.58 5.39 -11.79
C VAL A 219 0.28 4.26 -10.83
N LYS A 220 -1.00 3.95 -10.63
CA LYS A 220 -1.44 2.92 -9.69
C LYS A 220 -0.98 1.52 -10.10
N TYR A 221 -0.93 1.27 -11.42
CA TYR A 221 -0.57 -0.03 -11.97
C TYR A 221 0.38 0.11 -13.16
N VAL A 222 1.53 -0.56 -13.07
CA VAL A 222 2.44 -0.78 -14.18
C VAL A 222 2.45 -2.27 -14.50
N THR A 223 1.96 -2.64 -15.68
CA THR A 223 1.86 -4.05 -16.07
C THR A 223 2.79 -4.35 -17.23
N THR A 224 3.45 -5.51 -17.17
CA THR A 224 4.37 -5.99 -18.19
C THR A 224 3.82 -7.23 -18.88
N ARG A 225 4.00 -7.31 -20.20
CA ARG A 225 3.59 -8.46 -21.02
C ARG A 225 4.66 -8.76 -22.06
N ARG A 226 5.35 -9.87 -21.88
CA ARG A 226 6.29 -10.41 -22.87
C ARG A 226 5.58 -11.44 -23.72
N ASP A 227 5.46 -11.17 -25.01
CA ASP A 227 5.03 -12.15 -26.01
C ASP A 227 6.28 -12.81 -26.65
N TYR A 228 6.14 -14.03 -27.17
CA TYR A 228 7.25 -14.79 -27.75
C TYR A 228 7.02 -15.01 -29.26
N SER A 229 8.08 -14.88 -30.06
CA SER A 229 8.04 -15.29 -31.46
C SER A 229 8.02 -16.81 -31.61
N ASP A 230 7.52 -17.28 -32.75
CA ASP A 230 7.49 -18.71 -33.05
C ASP A 230 8.91 -19.28 -33.11
N GLU A 231 9.87 -18.55 -33.66
CA GLU A 231 11.27 -18.97 -33.72
C GLU A 231 11.89 -19.21 -32.33
N LEU A 232 11.61 -18.32 -31.37
CA LEU A 232 12.12 -18.46 -30.01
C LEU A 232 11.41 -19.59 -29.26
N LEU A 233 10.10 -19.74 -29.46
CA LEU A 233 9.32 -20.86 -28.92
C LEU A 233 9.85 -22.20 -29.42
N GLU A 234 10.08 -22.35 -30.73
CA GLU A 234 10.60 -23.58 -31.33
C GLU A 234 12.01 -23.92 -30.81
N LYS A 235 12.90 -22.92 -30.71
CA LYS A 235 14.22 -23.10 -30.07
C LYS A 235 14.08 -23.59 -28.62
N GLY A 236 13.16 -22.99 -27.86
CA GLY A 236 12.83 -23.39 -26.50
C GLY A 236 12.33 -24.84 -26.42
N ILE A 237 11.41 -25.24 -27.30
CA ILE A 237 10.85 -26.59 -27.36
C ILE A 237 11.94 -27.62 -27.69
N VAL A 238 12.81 -27.32 -28.65
CA VAL A 238 13.95 -28.19 -29.00
C VAL A 238 14.90 -28.36 -27.81
N GLN A 239 15.17 -27.29 -27.07
CA GLN A 239 16.01 -27.37 -25.87
C GLN A 239 15.31 -28.14 -24.73
N ALA A 240 14.01 -27.92 -24.54
CA ALA A 240 13.21 -28.66 -23.58
C ALA A 240 13.20 -30.16 -23.88
N ARG A 241 13.06 -30.54 -25.16
CA ARG A 241 13.13 -31.93 -25.61
C ARG A 241 14.49 -32.57 -25.35
N LYS A 242 15.59 -31.81 -25.49
CA LYS A 242 16.93 -32.28 -25.10
C LYS A 242 17.07 -32.48 -23.60
N GLN A 243 16.42 -31.64 -22.79
CA GLN A 243 16.53 -31.66 -21.33
C GLN A 243 15.66 -32.72 -20.67
N PHE A 244 14.42 -32.89 -21.14
CA PHE A 244 13.41 -33.76 -20.52
C PHE A 244 13.15 -35.05 -21.31
N GLY A 245 13.64 -35.15 -22.54
CA GLY A 245 13.41 -36.30 -23.41
C GLY A 245 12.12 -36.20 -24.23
N LYS A 246 12.01 -37.09 -25.22
CA LYS A 246 10.87 -37.12 -26.18
C LYS A 246 9.56 -37.62 -25.55
N ASP A 247 9.66 -38.40 -24.48
CA ASP A 247 8.47 -38.94 -23.78
C ASP A 247 7.68 -37.82 -23.10
N LEU A 248 8.39 -36.83 -22.55
CA LEU A 248 7.78 -35.69 -21.86
C LEU A 248 7.51 -34.50 -22.79
N VAL A 249 8.29 -34.36 -23.87
CA VAL A 249 8.15 -33.31 -24.88
C VAL A 249 8.13 -33.94 -26.28
N PRO A 250 6.97 -34.41 -26.76
CA PRO A 250 6.87 -35.12 -28.03
C PRO A 250 7.24 -34.24 -29.25
N GLU A 251 7.41 -34.87 -30.41
CA GLU A 251 7.87 -34.18 -31.63
C GLU A 251 6.81 -33.27 -32.27
N ASP A 252 5.53 -33.49 -31.98
CA ASP A 252 4.40 -32.69 -32.45
C ASP A 252 4.28 -31.33 -31.74
N CYS A 253 4.99 -31.14 -30.61
CA CYS A 253 5.02 -29.89 -29.87
C CYS A 253 5.60 -28.77 -30.72
N ASN A 254 4.83 -27.71 -30.88
CA ASN A 254 5.16 -26.55 -31.72
C ASN A 254 4.65 -25.22 -31.09
N ALA A 255 4.97 -24.10 -31.74
CA ALA A 255 4.57 -22.77 -31.30
C ALA A 255 3.04 -22.52 -31.31
N GLU A 256 2.27 -23.19 -32.16
CA GLU A 256 0.81 -23.07 -32.19
C GLU A 256 0.16 -23.66 -30.93
N MET A 257 0.70 -24.79 -30.45
CA MET A 257 0.27 -25.41 -29.20
C MET A 257 0.53 -24.50 -27.98
N TYR A 258 1.57 -23.65 -28.04
CA TYR A 258 1.81 -22.63 -27.02
C TYR A 258 0.69 -21.57 -27.07
N ARG A 259 0.39 -21.03 -28.26
CA ARG A 259 -0.60 -19.96 -28.45
C ARG A 259 -2.03 -20.37 -28.08
N SER A 260 -2.38 -21.63 -28.34
CA SER A 260 -3.68 -22.21 -27.96
C SER A 260 -3.77 -22.63 -26.49
N GLY A 261 -2.65 -22.58 -25.74
CA GLY A 261 -2.55 -23.05 -24.36
C GLY A 261 -2.53 -24.58 -24.22
N ALA A 262 -2.45 -25.33 -25.32
CA ALA A 262 -2.41 -26.79 -25.31
C ALA A 262 -1.16 -27.33 -24.59
N LEU A 263 -0.02 -26.64 -24.68
CA LEU A 263 1.21 -27.03 -23.98
C LEU A 263 1.06 -27.03 -22.45
N SER A 264 0.17 -26.23 -21.87
CA SER A 264 -0.05 -26.24 -20.42
C SER A 264 -0.57 -27.59 -19.88
N LYS A 265 -1.23 -28.38 -20.75
CA LYS A 265 -1.79 -29.70 -20.42
C LYS A 265 -0.80 -30.84 -20.65
N LEU A 266 0.30 -30.58 -21.35
CA LEU A 266 1.30 -31.58 -21.67
C LEU A 266 2.05 -32.03 -20.40
N SER A 267 2.18 -33.35 -20.24
CA SER A 267 2.99 -33.98 -19.18
C SER A 267 2.73 -33.39 -17.78
N ARG A 268 1.46 -33.14 -17.47
CA ARG A 268 1.00 -32.47 -16.25
C ARG A 268 1.39 -33.21 -14.97
N ASP A 269 1.52 -34.53 -15.05
CA ASP A 269 1.96 -35.37 -13.94
C ASP A 269 3.43 -35.13 -13.56
N PHE A 270 4.23 -34.61 -14.50
CA PHE A 270 5.64 -34.29 -14.30
C PHE A 270 5.86 -32.80 -13.98
N PHE A 271 5.15 -31.91 -14.68
CA PHE A 271 5.29 -30.46 -14.51
C PHE A 271 4.22 -29.89 -13.57
N MET A 272 4.61 -29.61 -12.32
CA MET A 272 3.72 -29.06 -11.28
C MET A 272 2.91 -27.84 -11.73
N TYR A 273 3.53 -26.92 -12.48
CA TYR A 273 2.90 -25.70 -13.01
C TYR A 273 2.65 -25.75 -14.53
N GLY A 274 2.65 -26.96 -15.12
CA GLY A 274 2.52 -27.20 -16.55
C GLY A 274 3.79 -26.95 -17.35
N PHE A 275 3.90 -27.62 -18.50
CA PHE A 275 5.08 -27.52 -19.37
C PHE A 275 5.32 -26.08 -19.88
N GLU A 276 4.27 -25.31 -20.10
CA GLU A 276 4.38 -23.91 -20.55
C GLU A 276 5.22 -23.04 -19.60
N THR A 277 5.10 -23.26 -18.28
CA THR A 277 5.88 -22.54 -17.27
C THR A 277 7.37 -22.90 -17.36
N GLU A 278 7.68 -24.18 -17.53
CA GLU A 278 9.07 -24.64 -17.71
C GLU A 278 9.66 -24.18 -19.04
N LEU A 279 8.87 -24.18 -20.11
CA LEU A 279 9.28 -23.66 -21.40
C LEU A 279 9.66 -22.17 -21.30
N ARG A 280 8.90 -21.35 -20.58
CA ARG A 280 9.24 -19.94 -20.33
C ARG A 280 10.56 -19.79 -19.55
N LYS A 281 10.84 -20.68 -18.59
CA LYS A 281 12.13 -20.69 -17.85
C LYS A 281 13.29 -21.04 -18.78
N ILE A 282 13.13 -22.04 -19.63
CA ILE A 282 14.14 -22.43 -20.63
C ILE A 282 14.39 -21.27 -21.58
N ILE A 283 13.33 -20.67 -22.14
CA ILE A 283 13.43 -19.53 -23.04
C ILE A 283 14.11 -18.33 -22.37
N ALA A 284 13.88 -18.09 -21.08
CA ALA A 284 14.59 -17.05 -20.34
C ALA A 284 16.10 -17.31 -20.22
N GLY A 285 16.54 -18.57 -20.24
CA GLY A 285 17.94 -18.97 -20.26
C GLY A 285 18.60 -18.92 -21.64
N ILE A 286 17.80 -18.89 -22.72
CA ILE A 286 18.29 -18.68 -24.08
C ILE A 286 18.58 -17.18 -24.22
N LYS A 287 19.83 -16.78 -23.96
CA LYS A 287 20.26 -15.41 -24.25
C LYS A 287 20.03 -15.12 -25.73
N ALA A 288 19.36 -14.01 -26.00
CA ALA A 288 19.16 -13.47 -27.35
C ALA A 288 20.50 -13.09 -28.00
#